data_AF-A0A485ANS6-F1
#
_entry.id   AF-A0A485ANS6-F1
#
_cell.length_a   1.000
_cell.length_b   1.000
_cell.length_c   1.000
_cell.angle_alpha   90.00
_cell.angle_beta   90.00
_cell.angle_gamma   90.00
#
_symmetry.space_group_name_H-M   'P 1'
#
loop_
_entity.id
_entity.type
_entity.pdbx_description
1 polymer ?
#
loop_
_entity_poly.entity_id
_entity_poly.type
_entity_poly.pdbx_seq_one_letter_code
_entity_poly.pdbx_strand_id
1 'polypeptide(L)'
;MNANPFTLGHRHLVEQAASQCDWLHLFVVREDASFFPFCARLEMVRAGVAHLRNVTVHEGSQYIISRATFPAYFLKESGKVQQAWSEIDVLIFRNYIAPALGITHRFIGSEPFCAVTHQYNQTLHALLAGSVTVVEIPRIKMMGSAISASEVRRLLKTQQFSRIRDIVPESTFAHLEMHYSAEVA
;
A
#
# COMPACT_ATOMS: atom_id res chain seq x y z
N MET A 1 -1.49 -2.64 1.54
CA MET A 1 -1.17 -1.55 0.59
C MET A 1 -2.42 -1.10 -0.15
N ASN A 2 -2.56 0.20 -0.44
CA ASN A 2 -3.67 0.69 -1.27
C ASN A 2 -3.39 0.53 -2.77
N ALA A 3 -2.15 0.80 -3.22
CA ALA A 3 -1.72 0.59 -4.61
C ALA A 3 -2.67 1.19 -5.67
N ASN A 4 -2.88 2.51 -5.61
CA ASN A 4 -3.86 3.24 -6.42
C ASN A 4 -3.20 4.25 -7.39
N PRO A 5 -2.35 3.83 -8.36
CA PRO A 5 -2.07 2.45 -8.77
C PRO A 5 -0.81 1.89 -8.09
N PHE A 6 -0.44 0.65 -8.44
CA PHE A 6 0.82 0.04 -8.02
C PHE A 6 2.01 0.71 -8.74
N THR A 7 2.97 1.24 -7.98
CA THR A 7 4.09 2.06 -8.50
C THR A 7 5.44 1.40 -8.24
N LEU A 8 6.52 1.92 -8.83
CA LEU A 8 7.87 1.44 -8.52
C LEU A 8 8.22 1.60 -7.03
N GLY A 9 7.65 2.62 -6.36
CA GLY A 9 7.78 2.79 -4.91
C GLY A 9 7.16 1.63 -4.12
N HIS A 10 5.99 1.14 -4.55
CA HIS A 10 5.38 -0.05 -3.95
C HIS A 10 6.20 -1.31 -4.24
N ARG A 11 6.63 -1.49 -5.50
CA ARG A 11 7.48 -2.63 -5.90
C ARG A 11 8.75 -2.70 -5.06
N HIS A 12 9.45 -1.58 -4.91
CA HIS A 12 10.64 -1.50 -4.07
C HIS A 12 10.37 -1.92 -2.62
N LEU A 13 9.30 -1.40 -2.00
CA LEU A 13 8.93 -1.79 -0.64
C LEU A 13 8.71 -3.30 -0.51
N VAL A 14 8.02 -3.91 -1.49
CA VAL A 14 7.77 -5.36 -1.49
C VAL A 14 9.06 -6.14 -1.70
N GLU A 15 9.91 -5.74 -2.65
CA GLU A 15 11.19 -6.40 -2.93
C GLU A 15 12.12 -6.37 -1.71
N GLN A 16 12.22 -5.22 -1.04
CA GLN A 16 13.02 -5.08 0.19
C GLN A 16 12.47 -5.96 1.32
N ALA A 17 11.16 -5.94 1.55
CA ALA A 17 10.51 -6.78 2.56
C ALA A 17 10.70 -8.27 2.27
N ALA A 18 10.47 -8.70 1.02
CA ALA A 18 10.60 -10.09 0.59
C ALA A 18 12.04 -10.61 0.69
N SER A 19 13.05 -9.74 0.55
CA SER A 19 14.46 -10.12 0.74
C SER A 19 14.87 -10.33 2.21
N GLN A 20 14.04 -9.90 3.16
CA GLN A 20 14.33 -9.91 4.60
C GLN A 20 13.43 -10.87 5.39
N CYS A 21 12.70 -11.75 4.72
CA CYS A 21 11.84 -12.74 5.37
C CYS A 21 11.70 -14.02 4.54
N ASP A 22 11.34 -15.12 5.20
CA ASP A 22 11.10 -16.39 4.54
C ASP A 22 9.85 -16.34 3.64
N TRP A 23 8.82 -15.61 4.08
CA TRP A 23 7.56 -15.45 3.35
C TRP A 23 6.89 -14.10 3.67
N LEU A 24 6.43 -13.41 2.62
CA LEU A 24 5.78 -12.10 2.72
C LEU A 24 4.29 -12.21 2.43
N HIS A 25 3.46 -11.80 3.39
CA HIS A 25 2.03 -11.64 3.22
C HIS A 25 1.69 -10.20 2.83
N LEU A 26 1.14 -10.02 1.62
CA LEU A 26 0.81 -8.73 1.06
C LEU A 26 -0.70 -8.52 0.97
N PHE A 27 -1.27 -7.72 1.87
CA PHE A 27 -2.70 -7.41 1.88
C PHE A 27 -3.01 -6.20 1.00
N VAL A 28 -3.88 -6.35 0.00
CA VAL A 28 -4.36 -5.25 -0.85
C VAL A 28 -5.64 -4.68 -0.25
N VAL A 29 -5.65 -3.39 0.09
CA VAL A 29 -6.79 -2.73 0.72
C VAL A 29 -8.01 -2.81 -0.19
N ARG A 30 -9.13 -3.33 0.31
CA ARG A 30 -10.31 -3.63 -0.51
C ARG A 30 -11.18 -2.42 -0.85
N GLU A 31 -11.02 -1.33 -0.12
CA GLU A 31 -11.91 -0.18 -0.24
C GLU A 31 -11.97 0.43 -1.66
N ASP A 32 -13.19 0.57 -2.19
CA ASP A 32 -13.48 1.07 -3.55
C ASP A 32 -13.63 2.60 -3.63
N ALA A 33 -13.26 3.34 -2.58
CA ALA A 33 -13.19 4.81 -2.60
C ALA A 33 -11.96 5.36 -3.36
N SER A 34 -11.35 4.55 -4.23
CA SER A 34 -10.10 4.83 -4.94
C SER A 34 -10.34 5.29 -6.39
N PHE A 35 -9.29 5.75 -7.06
CA PHE A 35 -9.38 6.15 -8.47
C PHE A 35 -9.45 4.92 -9.37
N PHE A 36 -8.70 3.88 -9.02
CA PHE A 36 -8.80 2.56 -9.63
C PHE A 36 -9.67 1.64 -8.76
N PRO A 37 -10.58 0.86 -9.37
CA PRO A 37 -11.38 -0.11 -8.65
C PRO A 37 -10.49 -1.19 -8.01
N PHE A 38 -10.98 -1.83 -6.95
CA PHE A 38 -10.24 -2.85 -6.22
C PHE A 38 -9.67 -3.95 -7.11
N CYS A 39 -10.48 -4.50 -8.02
CA CYS A 39 -10.04 -5.57 -8.93
C CYS A 39 -8.83 -5.13 -9.78
N ALA A 40 -8.87 -3.93 -10.36
CA ALA A 40 -7.76 -3.39 -11.14
C ALA A 40 -6.51 -3.20 -10.26
N ARG A 41 -6.66 -2.70 -9.02
CA ARG A 41 -5.53 -2.57 -8.09
C ARG A 41 -4.93 -3.92 -7.71
N LEU A 42 -5.78 -4.91 -7.44
CA LEU A 42 -5.36 -6.27 -7.12
C LEU A 42 -4.60 -6.91 -8.28
N GLU A 43 -5.08 -6.76 -9.52
CA GLU A 43 -4.39 -7.23 -10.73
C GLU A 43 -3.04 -6.57 -10.91
N MET A 44 -2.98 -5.23 -10.81
CA MET A 44 -1.72 -4.48 -10.91
C MET A 44 -0.71 -4.91 -9.84
N VAL A 45 -1.17 -5.16 -8.60
CA VAL A 45 -0.30 -5.67 -7.52
C VAL A 45 0.19 -7.08 -7.84
N ARG A 46 -0.71 -8.03 -8.16
CA ARG A 46 -0.36 -9.42 -8.47
C ARG A 46 0.66 -9.49 -9.62
N ALA A 47 0.42 -8.76 -10.70
CA ALA A 47 1.33 -8.71 -11.83
C ALA A 47 2.66 -8.02 -11.48
N GLY A 48 2.62 -6.97 -10.65
CA GLY A 48 3.80 -6.22 -10.22
C GLY A 48 4.75 -6.96 -9.27
N VAL A 49 4.29 -8.06 -8.65
CA VAL A 49 5.09 -8.88 -7.71
C VAL A 49 5.26 -10.33 -8.16
N ALA A 50 4.77 -10.70 -9.35
CA ALA A 50 4.75 -12.09 -9.83
C ALA A 50 6.14 -12.73 -9.95
N HIS A 51 7.21 -11.93 -10.08
CA HIS A 51 8.59 -12.41 -10.11
C HIS A 51 9.12 -12.85 -8.73
N LEU A 52 8.44 -12.47 -7.64
CA LEU A 52 8.84 -12.80 -6.28
C LEU A 52 8.23 -14.14 -5.85
N ARG A 53 9.11 -15.08 -5.50
CA ARG A 53 8.72 -16.48 -5.21
C ARG A 53 8.13 -16.68 -3.82
N ASN A 54 8.39 -15.76 -2.89
CA ASN A 54 8.02 -15.85 -1.48
C ASN A 54 6.98 -14.80 -1.07
N VAL A 55 6.04 -14.48 -1.97
CA VAL A 55 5.00 -13.47 -1.72
C VAL A 55 3.61 -14.08 -1.93
N THR A 56 2.73 -13.96 -0.95
CA THR A 56 1.29 -14.20 -1.14
C THR A 56 0.54 -12.88 -1.16
N VAL A 57 -0.19 -12.62 -2.24
CA VAL A 57 -1.09 -11.46 -2.35
C VAL A 57 -2.48 -11.83 -1.87
N HIS A 58 -2.88 -11.23 -0.76
CA HIS A 58 -4.19 -11.39 -0.15
C HIS A 58 -5.11 -10.25 -0.55
N GLU A 59 -6.37 -10.59 -0.81
CA GLU A 59 -7.44 -9.62 -0.84
C GLU A 59 -7.66 -9.08 0.58
N GLY A 60 -7.74 -7.77 0.73
CA GLY A 60 -8.06 -7.16 2.01
C GLY A 60 -9.46 -7.56 2.44
N SER A 61 -9.67 -7.67 3.75
CA SER A 61 -10.98 -7.90 4.33
C SER A 61 -11.56 -6.61 4.91
N GLN A 62 -12.78 -6.68 5.43
CA GLN A 62 -13.36 -5.61 6.23
C GLN A 62 -12.62 -5.38 7.56
N TYR A 63 -11.56 -6.13 7.86
CA TYR A 63 -10.80 -6.03 9.10
C TYR A 63 -9.33 -5.63 8.91
N ILE A 64 -8.93 -5.26 7.69
CA ILE A 64 -7.58 -4.79 7.37
C ILE A 64 -7.67 -3.44 6.66
N ILE A 65 -7.39 -2.35 7.36
CA ILE A 65 -7.38 -0.98 6.85
C ILE A 65 -8.66 -0.72 6.03
N SER A 66 -9.82 -0.97 6.63
CA SER A 66 -11.14 -0.84 6.01
C SER A 66 -11.89 0.35 6.58
N ARG A 67 -13.05 0.71 6.01
CA ARG A 67 -13.94 1.68 6.67
C ARG A 67 -14.50 1.20 8.01
N ALA A 68 -14.57 -0.10 8.26
CA ALA A 68 -15.12 -0.64 9.50
C ALA A 68 -14.12 -0.59 10.66
N THR A 69 -12.82 -0.70 10.37
CA THR A 69 -11.76 -0.68 11.39
C THR A 69 -10.91 0.58 11.36
N PHE A 70 -10.86 1.27 10.22
CA PHE A 70 -10.10 2.50 10.02
C PHE A 70 -10.80 3.52 9.09
N PRO A 71 -12.02 3.98 9.44
CA PRO A 71 -12.77 4.94 8.62
C PRO A 71 -12.01 6.25 8.37
N ALA A 72 -11.22 6.70 9.34
CA ALA A 72 -10.39 7.90 9.25
C ALA A 72 -9.28 7.84 8.18
N TYR A 73 -8.87 6.64 7.73
CA TYR A 73 -7.95 6.52 6.59
C TYR A 73 -8.57 7.04 5.28
N PHE A 74 -9.91 6.97 5.19
CA PHE A 74 -10.69 7.35 4.02
C PHE A 74 -11.47 8.65 4.20
N LEU A 75 -11.70 9.09 5.44
CA LEU A 75 -12.45 10.30 5.79
C LEU A 75 -11.51 11.36 6.37
N LYS A 76 -11.52 12.57 5.81
CA LYS A 76 -10.80 13.74 6.35
C LYS A 76 -11.51 14.34 7.58
N GLU A 77 -11.78 13.53 8.61
CA GLU A 77 -12.34 14.00 9.89
C GLU A 77 -11.24 14.24 10.92
N SER A 78 -11.44 15.08 11.94
CA SER A 78 -10.39 15.50 12.88
C SER A 78 -10.52 14.89 14.29
N GLY A 79 -9.38 14.59 14.94
CA GLY A 79 -9.28 14.38 16.39
C GLY A 79 -9.05 12.94 16.90
N LYS A 80 -9.31 12.72 18.20
CA LYS A 80 -9.10 11.47 18.98
C LYS A 80 -9.73 10.21 18.36
N VAL A 81 -10.78 10.40 17.57
CA VAL A 81 -11.48 9.33 16.84
C VAL A 81 -10.52 8.66 15.86
N GLN A 82 -9.69 9.41 15.12
CA GLN A 82 -8.72 8.82 14.17
C GLN A 82 -7.70 7.90 14.85
N GLN A 83 -7.27 8.25 16.05
CA GLN A 83 -6.31 7.47 16.83
C GLN A 83 -6.93 6.14 17.28
N ALA A 84 -8.12 6.17 17.89
CA ALA A 84 -8.81 4.96 18.34
C ALA A 84 -9.05 3.94 17.20
N TRP A 85 -9.38 4.43 16.00
CA TRP A 85 -9.54 3.57 14.83
C TRP A 85 -8.22 2.95 14.35
N SER A 86 -7.14 3.74 14.32
CA SER A 86 -5.81 3.23 14.02
C SER A 86 -5.40 2.13 15.00
N GLU A 87 -5.70 2.31 16.29
CA GLU A 87 -5.42 1.34 17.34
C GLU A 87 -6.22 0.04 17.16
N ILE A 88 -7.53 0.13 16.84
CA ILE A 88 -8.36 -1.06 16.57
C ILE A 88 -7.78 -1.90 15.43
N ASP A 89 -7.40 -1.28 14.32
CA ASP A 89 -6.78 -1.99 13.19
C ASP A 89 -5.48 -2.69 13.60
N VAL A 90 -4.61 -1.99 14.34
CA VAL A 90 -3.33 -2.56 14.81
C VAL A 90 -3.54 -3.69 15.82
N LEU A 91 -4.53 -3.57 16.72
CA LEU A 91 -4.87 -4.62 17.68
C LEU A 91 -5.47 -5.85 17.00
N ILE A 92 -6.32 -5.67 15.98
CA ILE A 92 -6.84 -6.80 15.18
C ILE A 92 -5.67 -7.52 14.50
N PHE A 93 -4.76 -6.77 13.89
CA PHE A 93 -3.58 -7.35 13.28
C PHE A 93 -2.73 -8.11 14.30
N ARG A 94 -2.41 -7.48 15.44
CA ARG A 94 -1.58 -8.07 16.50
C ARG A 94 -2.15 -9.36 17.07
N ASN A 95 -3.45 -9.37 17.37
CA ASN A 95 -4.06 -10.41 18.18
C ASN A 95 -4.63 -11.56 17.33
N TYR A 96 -4.99 -11.30 16.07
CA TYR A 96 -5.67 -12.30 15.24
C TYR A 96 -4.93 -12.62 13.94
N ILE A 97 -4.48 -11.60 13.20
CA ILE A 97 -3.89 -11.83 11.87
C ILE A 97 -2.46 -12.33 11.98
N ALA A 98 -1.63 -11.65 12.77
CA ALA A 98 -0.23 -12.00 12.92
C ALA A 98 -0.03 -13.41 13.50
N PRO A 99 -0.73 -13.83 14.58
CA PRO A 99 -0.60 -15.17 15.11
C PRO A 99 -1.11 -16.25 14.14
N ALA A 100 -2.24 -16.02 13.46
CA ALA A 100 -2.83 -16.99 12.54
C ALA A 100 -1.95 -17.28 11.31
N LEU A 101 -1.13 -16.30 10.89
CA LEU A 101 -0.24 -16.40 9.74
C LEU A 101 1.23 -16.55 10.14
N GLY A 102 1.56 -16.64 11.43
CA GLY A 102 2.94 -16.70 11.91
C GLY A 102 3.77 -15.45 11.58
N ILE A 103 3.15 -14.28 11.46
CA ILE A 103 3.83 -13.04 11.12
C ILE A 103 4.61 -12.52 12.32
N THR A 104 5.93 -12.44 12.17
CA THR A 104 6.85 -11.91 13.18
C THR A 104 7.31 -10.49 12.90
N HIS A 105 7.19 -10.05 11.64
CA HIS A 105 7.63 -8.73 11.18
C HIS A 105 6.53 -8.00 10.40
N ARG A 106 6.39 -6.70 10.63
CA ARG A 106 5.53 -5.82 9.85
C ARG A 106 6.35 -4.74 9.17
N PHE A 107 6.48 -4.87 7.85
CA PHE A 107 7.18 -3.91 7.01
C PHE A 107 6.26 -2.74 6.64
N ILE A 108 6.77 -1.52 6.81
CA ILE A 108 6.08 -0.27 6.45
C ILE A 108 7.01 0.63 5.64
N GLY A 109 6.45 1.44 4.75
CA GLY A 109 7.22 2.48 4.07
C GLY A 109 7.25 3.76 4.90
N SER A 110 8.37 4.48 4.86
CA SER A 110 8.45 5.77 5.53
C SER A 110 7.53 6.81 4.89
N GLU A 111 6.84 7.60 5.71
CA GLU A 111 5.90 8.62 5.23
C GLU A 111 5.89 9.83 6.18
N PRO A 112 6.81 10.80 5.98
CA PRO A 112 6.84 12.01 6.79
C PRO A 112 5.87 13.09 6.31
N PHE A 113 5.28 12.96 5.11
CA PHE A 113 4.52 14.05 4.49
C PHE A 113 2.99 13.90 4.65
N CYS A 114 2.51 12.71 5.02
CA CYS A 114 1.10 12.47 5.31
C CYS A 114 0.91 12.28 6.81
N ALA A 115 0.36 13.29 7.50
CA ALA A 115 0.14 13.25 8.95
C ALA A 115 -0.65 12.01 9.41
N VAL A 116 -1.67 11.59 8.65
CA VAL A 116 -2.48 10.40 8.97
C VAL A 116 -1.64 9.12 8.89
N THR A 117 -0.83 8.97 7.84
CA THR A 117 0.03 7.78 7.68
C THR A 117 1.17 7.80 8.69
N HIS A 118 1.74 8.97 8.98
CA HIS A 118 2.78 9.13 9.99
C HIS A 118 2.26 8.71 11.37
N GLN A 119 1.08 9.20 11.77
CA GLN A 119 0.43 8.82 13.02
C GLN A 119 0.16 7.31 13.09
N TYR A 120 -0.31 6.72 11.99
CA TYR A 120 -0.55 5.27 11.93
C TYR A 120 0.76 4.47 12.08
N ASN A 121 1.87 4.91 11.45
CA ASN A 121 3.18 4.29 11.63
C ASN A 121 3.64 4.36 13.10
N GLN A 122 3.42 5.49 13.78
CA GLN A 122 3.71 5.60 15.22
C GLN A 122 2.85 4.64 16.06
N THR A 123 1.56 4.53 15.77
CA THR A 123 0.66 3.57 16.44
C THR A 123 1.11 2.13 16.23
N LEU A 124 1.60 1.77 15.03
CA LEU A 124 2.19 0.45 14.77
C LEU A 124 3.39 0.19 15.67
N HIS A 125 4.35 1.12 15.74
CA HIS A 125 5.51 0.97 16.62
C HIS A 125 5.12 0.79 18.09
N ALA A 126 4.17 1.59 18.57
CA ALA A 126 3.75 1.55 19.97
C ALA A 126 3.01 0.26 20.33
N LEU A 127 2.03 -0.15 19.52
CA LEU A 127 1.14 -1.25 19.87
C LEU A 127 1.65 -2.64 19.48
N LEU A 128 2.58 -2.72 18.51
CA LEU A 128 3.19 -3.99 18.12
C LEU A 128 4.46 -4.32 18.91
N ALA A 129 5.00 -3.36 19.68
CA ALA A 129 6.18 -3.55 20.51
C ALA A 129 6.08 -4.83 21.37
N GLY A 130 7.10 -5.69 21.24
CA GLY A 130 7.18 -6.97 21.96
C GLY A 130 6.32 -8.10 21.41
N SER A 131 5.51 -7.88 20.36
CA SER A 131 4.73 -8.94 19.69
C SER A 131 5.08 -9.11 18.21
N VAL A 132 5.26 -8.01 17.48
CA VAL A 132 5.67 -8.01 16.07
C VAL A 132 6.71 -6.91 15.86
N THR A 133 7.84 -7.25 15.24
CA THR A 133 8.88 -6.27 14.91
C THR A 133 8.42 -5.39 13.76
N VAL A 134 8.36 -4.08 13.97
CA VAL A 134 8.02 -3.11 12.92
C VAL A 134 9.30 -2.65 12.22
N VAL A 135 9.36 -2.85 10.90
CA VAL A 135 10.52 -2.51 10.07
C VAL A 135 10.13 -1.40 9.09
N GLU A 136 10.73 -0.23 9.24
CA GLU A 136 10.47 0.92 8.36
C GLU A 136 11.50 0.96 7.22
N ILE A 137 11.00 0.90 5.99
CA ILE A 137 11.81 0.92 4.76
C ILE A 137 11.78 2.35 4.18
N PRO A 138 12.95 2.98 3.95
CA PRO A 138 13.02 4.30 3.34
C PRO A 138 12.38 4.35 1.95
N ARG A 139 11.65 5.43 1.65
CA ARG A 139 11.13 5.66 0.31
C ARG A 139 12.24 5.88 -0.72
N ILE A 140 12.09 5.25 -1.88
CA ILE A 140 12.87 5.59 -3.07
C ILE A 140 12.46 6.94 -3.63
N LYS A 141 13.46 7.71 -4.06
CA LYS A 141 13.31 8.96 -4.79
C LYS A 141 13.81 8.74 -6.21
N MET A 142 13.14 9.35 -7.17
CA MET A 142 13.58 9.39 -8.57
C MET A 142 13.54 10.84 -9.05
N MET A 143 14.63 11.30 -9.66
CA MET A 143 14.81 12.71 -10.07
C MET A 143 14.52 13.71 -8.93
N GLY A 144 14.93 13.38 -7.71
CA GLY A 144 14.74 14.23 -6.52
C GLY A 144 13.34 14.22 -5.89
N SER A 145 12.34 13.63 -6.56
CA SER A 145 10.95 13.53 -6.05
C SER A 145 10.60 12.10 -5.65
N ALA A 146 9.76 11.92 -4.62
CA ALA A 146 9.29 10.60 -4.22
C ALA A 146 8.32 10.04 -5.28
N ILE A 147 8.50 8.76 -5.65
CA ILE A 147 7.55 8.08 -6.55
C ILE A 147 6.23 7.87 -5.79
N SER A 148 5.16 8.54 -6.22
CA SER A 148 3.86 8.47 -5.54
C SER A 148 2.72 8.08 -6.49
N ALA A 149 1.76 7.32 -5.97
CA ALA A 149 0.56 6.96 -6.72
C ALA A 149 -0.31 8.19 -7.06
N SER A 150 -0.30 9.24 -6.24
CA SER A 150 -0.95 10.51 -6.55
C SER A 150 -0.39 11.18 -7.79
N GLU A 151 0.93 11.11 -7.99
CA GLU A 151 1.56 11.69 -9.18
C GLU A 151 1.18 10.91 -10.44
N VAL A 152 1.13 9.57 -10.38
CA VAL A 152 0.63 8.76 -11.50
C VAL A 152 -0.78 9.18 -11.91
N ARG A 153 -1.69 9.33 -10.94
CA ARG A 153 -3.06 9.77 -11.22
C ARG A 153 -3.12 11.18 -11.81
N ARG A 154 -2.23 12.09 -11.38
CA ARG A 154 -2.12 13.45 -11.94
C ARG A 154 -1.68 13.40 -13.40
N LEU A 155 -0.63 12.63 -13.70
CA LEU A 155 -0.10 12.45 -15.06
C LEU A 155 -1.12 11.77 -15.99
N LEU A 156 -1.87 10.80 -15.47
CA LEU A 156 -2.90 10.09 -16.23
C LEU A 156 -4.03 11.03 -16.66
N LYS A 157 -4.47 11.94 -15.78
CA LYS A 157 -5.45 12.98 -16.13
C LYS A 157 -4.98 13.90 -17.25
N THR A 158 -3.67 14.12 -17.35
CA THR A 158 -3.04 14.93 -18.42
C THR A 158 -2.46 14.09 -19.55
N GLN A 159 -2.76 12.78 -19.61
CA GLN A 159 -2.31 11.84 -20.65
C GLN A 159 -0.78 11.82 -20.86
N GLN A 160 0.01 12.06 -19.81
CA GLN A 160 1.48 12.06 -19.88
C GLN A 160 2.05 10.64 -19.71
N PHE A 161 1.70 9.72 -20.60
CA PHE A 161 2.08 8.29 -20.50
C PHE A 161 3.58 8.05 -20.49
N SER A 162 4.36 8.81 -21.28
CA SER A 162 5.82 8.72 -21.26
C SER A 162 6.40 8.86 -19.84
N ARG A 163 5.90 9.84 -19.08
CA ARG A 163 6.32 10.07 -17.69
C ARG A 163 5.76 9.05 -16.71
N ILE A 164 4.57 8.48 -16.99
CA ILE A 164 3.99 7.41 -16.17
C ILE A 164 4.89 6.18 -16.23
N ARG A 165 5.39 5.84 -17.43
CA ARG A 165 6.27 4.69 -17.64
C ARG A 165 7.50 4.70 -16.74
N ASP A 166 8.04 5.89 -16.47
CA ASP A 166 9.22 6.02 -15.61
C ASP A 166 8.94 5.69 -14.14
N ILE A 167 7.70 5.83 -13.66
CA ILE A 167 7.35 5.77 -12.23
C ILE A 167 6.53 4.53 -11.82
N VAL A 168 6.16 3.67 -12.78
CA VAL A 168 5.41 2.43 -12.52
C VAL A 168 6.08 1.21 -13.14
N PRO A 169 5.86 -0.01 -12.61
CA PRO A 169 6.30 -1.23 -13.28
C PRO A 169 5.65 -1.38 -14.66
N GLU A 170 6.32 -2.06 -15.59
CA GLU A 170 5.79 -2.31 -16.94
C GLU A 170 4.40 -2.98 -16.92
N SER A 171 4.14 -3.87 -15.95
CA SER A 171 2.83 -4.49 -15.77
C SER A 171 1.72 -3.48 -15.43
N THR A 172 2.00 -2.52 -14.56
CA THR A 172 1.09 -1.41 -14.29
C THR A 172 0.95 -0.53 -15.54
N PHE A 173 2.06 -0.21 -16.22
CA PHE A 173 2.04 0.65 -17.40
C PHE A 173 1.14 0.08 -18.50
N ALA A 174 1.32 -1.20 -18.84
CA ALA A 174 0.51 -1.91 -19.82
C ALA A 174 -0.99 -1.94 -19.44
N HIS A 175 -1.29 -2.15 -18.14
CA HIS A 175 -2.69 -2.09 -17.66
C HIS A 175 -3.29 -0.70 -17.86
N LEU A 176 -2.53 0.36 -17.55
CA LEU A 176 -2.98 1.75 -17.72
C LEU A 176 -3.17 2.11 -19.19
N GLU A 177 -2.26 1.71 -20.07
CA GLU A 177 -2.33 2.00 -21.50
C GLU A 177 -3.55 1.32 -22.14
N MET A 178 -3.79 0.06 -21.78
CA MET A 178 -4.91 -0.73 -22.28
C MET A 178 -6.30 -0.19 -21.88
N HIS A 179 -6.42 0.50 -20.74
CA HIS A 179 -7.74 0.89 -20.20
C HIS A 179 -7.97 2.41 -20.09
N TYR A 180 -6.91 3.22 -20.19
CA TYR A 180 -6.98 4.66 -19.87
C TYR A 180 -6.22 5.57 -20.87
N SER A 181 -5.64 5.01 -21.93
CA SER A 181 -5.08 5.81 -23.03
C SER A 181 -6.21 6.46 -23.85
N ALA A 182 -6.02 7.70 -24.28
CA ALA A 182 -6.97 8.42 -25.13
C ALA A 182 -7.25 7.75 -26.48
N GLU A 183 -6.39 6.82 -26.93
CA GLU A 183 -6.63 6.03 -28.13
C GLU A 183 -7.62 4.87 -27.90
N VAL A 184 -7.93 4.54 -26.65
CA VAL A 184 -8.80 3.43 -26.23
C VAL A 184 -10.08 3.92 -25.55
N ALA A 185 -10.21 5.22 -25.26
CA ALA A 185 -11.37 5.86 -24.65
C ALA A 185 -12.39 6.36 -25.68
#